data_AF-A0A930AVB8-F1
#
_entry.id   AF-A0A930AVB8-F1
#
_cell.length_a   1.000
_cell.length_b   1.000
_cell.length_c   1.000
_cell.angle_alpha   90.00
_cell.angle_beta   90.00
_cell.angle_gamma   90.00
#
_symmetry.space_group_name_H-M   'P 1'
#
loop_
_entity.id
_entity.type
_entity.pdbx_description
1 polymer ?
#
loop_
_entity_poly.entity_id
_entity_poly.type
_entity_poly.pdbx_seq_one_letter_code
_entity_poly.pdbx_strand_id
1 'polypeptide(L)'
;ELAKQIMEKAGDKLVLPIDNVVAKEFSNDAVATIVASDAIPADQEGLDIGPKTVELFASYLKDAKTVVWNGPMGVFELPNFAKGTIGVCEAIANLEGATTIIGGGDSAAAAISLGYADKFTHISTGGGASLEYLEGKELPGVAAISDK
;
A
#
# COMPACT_ATOMS: atom_id res chain seq x y z
N GLU A 1 2.79 18.33 11.83
CA GLU A 1 2.27 19.49 11.09
C GLU A 1 1.90 19.13 9.66
N LEU A 2 2.85 18.69 8.83
CA LEU A 2 2.60 18.30 7.43
C LEU A 2 1.41 17.33 7.25
N ALA A 3 1.32 16.26 8.07
CA ALA A 3 0.20 15.32 8.00
C ALA A 3 -1.17 16.00 8.17
N LYS A 4 -1.29 16.97 9.10
CA LYS A 4 -2.55 17.71 9.31
C LYS A 4 -2.93 18.53 8.08
N GLN A 5 -1.96 19.20 7.47
CA GLN A 5 -2.16 19.98 6.24
C GLN A 5 -2.58 19.10 5.06
N ILE A 6 -2.00 17.90 4.94
CA ILE A 6 -2.39 16.93 3.91
C ILE A 6 -3.82 16.46 4.14
N MET A 7 -4.18 16.10 5.38
CA MET A 7 -5.55 15.69 5.73
C MET A 7 -6.56 16.79 5.43
N GLU A 8 -6.25 18.04 5.80
CA GLU A 8 -7.12 19.19 5.53
C GLU A 8 -7.31 19.41 4.02
N LYS A 9 -6.24 19.32 3.23
CA LYS A 9 -6.30 19.50 1.77
C LYS A 9 -7.00 18.33 1.05
N ALA A 10 -6.81 17.11 1.53
CA ALA A 10 -7.35 15.91 0.89
C ALA A 10 -8.81 15.66 1.23
N GLY A 11 -9.26 16.03 2.43
CA GLY A 11 -10.62 15.79 2.89
C GLY A 11 -10.98 14.30 2.89
N ASP A 12 -12.12 13.96 2.30
CA ASP A 12 -12.65 12.60 2.17
C ASP A 12 -11.86 11.70 1.19
N LYS A 13 -10.94 12.28 0.40
CA LYS A 13 -10.10 11.53 -0.54
C LYS A 13 -8.96 10.77 0.16
N LEU A 14 -8.59 11.17 1.37
CA LEU A 14 -7.58 10.47 2.16
C LEU A 14 -8.27 9.50 3.13
N VAL A 15 -8.18 8.22 2.81
CA VAL A 15 -8.74 7.14 3.61
C VAL A 15 -7.64 6.55 4.48
N LEU A 16 -7.85 6.47 5.79
CA LEU A 16 -6.90 5.94 6.77
C LEU A 16 -7.39 4.61 7.37
N PRO A 17 -6.50 3.79 7.95
CA PRO A 17 -6.90 2.60 8.69
C PRO A 17 -7.89 2.89 9.82
N ILE A 18 -8.83 1.98 10.03
CA ILE A 18 -9.83 2.03 11.12
C ILE A 18 -9.56 1.00 12.22
N ASP A 19 -8.74 0.00 11.91
CA ASP A 19 -8.22 -1.00 12.84
C ASP A 19 -6.79 -1.41 12.45
N ASN A 20 -6.02 -1.88 13.44
CA ASN A 20 -4.61 -2.23 13.27
C ASN A 20 -4.30 -3.52 14.02
N VAL A 21 -3.38 -4.29 13.45
CA VAL A 21 -2.72 -5.40 14.14
C VAL A 21 -1.54 -4.83 14.93
N VAL A 22 -1.56 -5.03 16.25
CA VAL A 22 -0.59 -4.46 17.17
C VAL A 22 0.13 -5.54 17.96
N ALA A 23 1.38 -5.29 18.34
CA ALA A 23 2.16 -6.17 19.21
C ALA A 23 3.10 -5.34 20.11
N LYS A 24 3.63 -5.98 21.16
CA LYS A 24 4.59 -5.35 22.09
C LYS A 24 6.03 -5.31 21.57
N GLU A 25 6.35 -6.16 20.59
CA GLU A 25 7.70 -6.38 20.10
C GLU A 25 7.70 -6.50 18.58
N PHE A 26 8.73 -5.93 17.94
CA PHE A 26 8.98 -6.05 16.51
C PHE A 26 9.56 -7.44 16.19
N SER A 27 8.71 -8.46 16.19
CA SER A 27 9.09 -9.84 15.94
C SER A 27 7.94 -10.61 15.32
N ASN A 28 8.23 -11.48 14.34
CA ASN A 28 7.21 -12.34 13.75
C ASN A 28 6.47 -13.18 14.81
N ASP A 29 7.14 -13.54 15.90
CA ASP A 29 6.58 -14.43 16.93
C ASP A 29 5.87 -13.66 18.06
N ALA A 30 5.77 -12.33 17.95
CA ALA A 30 5.09 -11.51 18.94
C ALA A 30 3.58 -11.83 18.97
N VAL A 31 2.99 -11.79 20.18
CA VAL A 31 1.56 -12.00 20.35
C VAL A 31 0.81 -10.77 19.83
N ALA A 32 0.20 -10.93 18.65
CA ALA A 32 -0.56 -9.88 17.99
C ALA A 32 -2.01 -9.80 18.52
N THR A 33 -2.53 -8.58 18.65
CA THR A 33 -3.94 -8.31 18.88
C THR A 33 -4.47 -7.31 17.87
N ILE A 34 -5.79 -7.25 17.67
CA ILE A 34 -6.42 -6.29 16.76
C ILE A 34 -7.16 -5.24 17.60
N VAL A 35 -6.90 -3.97 17.31
CA VAL A 35 -7.49 -2.83 18.02
C VAL A 35 -7.98 -1.79 17.02
N ALA A 36 -8.93 -0.95 17.43
CA ALA A 36 -9.32 0.22 16.65
C ALA A 36 -8.17 1.22 16.56
N SER A 37 -8.13 2.03 15.49
CA SER A 37 -7.04 3.01 15.29
C SER A 37 -6.93 4.08 16.38
N ASP A 38 -8.00 4.35 17.11
CA ASP A 38 -8.04 5.26 18.25
C ASP A 38 -7.78 4.57 19.61
N ALA A 39 -7.49 3.27 19.60
CA ALA A 39 -7.33 2.43 20.78
C ALA A 39 -6.02 1.63 20.80
N ILE A 40 -4.99 2.10 20.10
CA ILE A 40 -3.65 1.49 20.13
C ILE A 40 -3.07 1.61 21.55
N PRO A 41 -2.74 0.49 22.24
CA PRO A 41 -2.14 0.54 23.57
C PRO A 41 -0.80 1.27 23.57
N ALA A 42 -0.52 2.03 24.63
CA ALA A 42 0.70 2.83 24.73
C ALA A 42 2.00 1.99 24.77
N ASP A 43 1.90 0.70 25.11
CA ASP A 43 3.01 -0.25 25.16
C ASP A 43 3.08 -1.17 23.93
N GLN A 44 2.37 -0.83 22.86
CA GLN A 44 2.34 -1.61 21.62
C GLN A 44 2.55 -0.73 20.38
N GLU A 45 3.00 -1.36 19.31
CA GLU A 45 3.20 -0.75 17.99
C GLU A 45 2.28 -1.41 16.95
N GLY A 46 1.82 -0.61 15.98
CA GLY A 46 1.05 -1.10 14.83
C GLY A 46 1.98 -1.68 13.78
N LEU A 47 1.76 -2.95 13.44
CA LEU A 47 2.63 -3.71 12.54
C LEU A 47 1.93 -4.13 11.24
N ASP A 48 0.60 -4.06 11.18
CA ASP A 48 -0.19 -4.28 9.97
C ASP A 48 -1.55 -3.58 10.11
N ILE A 49 -2.25 -3.38 9.00
CA ILE A 49 -3.65 -2.96 9.04
C ILE A 49 -4.56 -4.12 9.47
N GLY A 50 -5.64 -3.81 10.17
CA GLY A 50 -6.62 -4.79 10.58
C GLY A 50 -7.56 -5.23 9.44
N PRO A 51 -8.33 -6.32 9.66
CA PRO A 51 -9.22 -6.87 8.65
C PRO A 51 -10.32 -5.88 8.21
N LYS A 52 -10.83 -5.02 9.10
CA LYS A 52 -11.86 -4.05 8.71
C LYS A 52 -11.30 -2.98 7.78
N THR A 53 -10.03 -2.62 7.95
CA THR A 53 -9.32 -1.71 7.06
C THR A 53 -9.08 -2.34 5.68
N VAL A 54 -8.75 -3.63 5.62
CA VAL A 54 -8.65 -4.36 4.34
C VAL A 54 -9.98 -4.32 3.59
N GLU A 55 -11.09 -4.62 4.28
CA GLU A 55 -12.44 -4.54 3.70
C GLU A 55 -12.79 -3.12 3.24
N LEU A 56 -12.46 -2.11 4.07
CA LEU A 56 -12.65 -0.71 3.73
C LEU A 56 -11.90 -0.35 2.45
N PHE A 57 -10.61 -0.63 2.36
CA PHE A 57 -9.79 -0.31 1.19
C PHE A 57 -10.27 -1.06 -0.06
N ALA A 58 -10.61 -2.34 0.06
CA ALA A 58 -11.21 -3.10 -1.03
C ALA A 58 -12.51 -2.46 -1.55
N SER A 59 -13.32 -1.86 -0.67
CA SER A 59 -14.55 -1.16 -1.06
C SER A 59 -14.29 0.08 -1.93
N TYR A 60 -13.22 0.84 -1.64
CA TYR A 60 -12.80 1.98 -2.46
C TYR A 60 -12.20 1.56 -3.80
N LEU A 61 -11.61 0.37 -3.87
CA LEU A 61 -10.98 -0.16 -5.09
C LEU A 61 -12.00 -0.69 -6.10
N LYS A 62 -13.17 -1.17 -5.65
CA LYS A 62 -14.15 -1.90 -6.46
C LYS A 62 -14.50 -1.24 -7.80
N ASP A 63 -14.65 0.08 -7.81
CA ASP A 63 -15.06 0.84 -9.00
C ASP A 63 -13.89 1.57 -9.69
N ALA A 64 -12.67 1.42 -9.17
CA ALA A 64 -11.48 2.07 -9.70
C ALA A 64 -11.15 1.58 -11.11
N LYS A 65 -10.82 2.52 -12.01
CA LYS A 65 -10.37 2.22 -13.38
C LYS A 65 -8.86 2.27 -13.53
N THR A 66 -8.18 2.95 -12.61
CA THR A 66 -6.73 2.97 -12.51
C THR A 66 -6.35 2.92 -11.04
N VAL A 67 -5.40 2.05 -10.70
CA VAL A 67 -4.86 1.92 -9.34
C VAL A 67 -3.34 1.95 -9.43
N VAL A 68 -2.73 2.81 -8.62
CA VAL A 68 -1.27 2.84 -8.42
C VAL A 68 -1.01 2.41 -6.98
N TRP A 69 -0.25 1.33 -6.81
CA TRP A 69 0.12 0.79 -5.51
C TRP A 69 1.61 0.97 -5.24
N ASN A 70 1.95 1.65 -4.14
CA ASN A 70 3.32 1.93 -3.74
C ASN A 70 3.45 1.92 -2.21
N GLY A 71 3.90 0.80 -1.67
CA GLY A 71 4.10 0.54 -0.25
C GLY A 71 3.25 -0.63 0.27
N PRO A 72 3.84 -1.58 1.03
CA PRO A 72 3.07 -2.58 1.77
C PRO A 72 2.21 -1.93 2.87
N MET A 73 1.22 -2.66 3.38
CA MET A 73 0.29 -2.17 4.41
C MET A 73 0.79 -2.40 5.85
N GLY A 74 1.84 -3.19 5.99
CA GLY A 74 2.43 -3.60 7.26
C GLY A 74 3.85 -4.11 7.05
N VAL A 75 4.42 -4.70 8.09
CA VAL A 75 5.75 -5.34 8.07
C VAL A 75 5.65 -6.71 7.39
N PHE A 76 5.42 -6.70 6.07
CA PHE A 76 5.08 -7.89 5.29
C PHE A 76 6.19 -8.95 5.26
N GLU A 77 7.42 -8.57 5.61
CA GLU A 77 8.55 -9.47 5.79
C GLU A 77 8.38 -10.41 7.00
N LEU A 78 7.49 -10.05 7.93
CA LEU A 78 7.06 -10.91 9.03
C LEU A 78 5.71 -11.56 8.65
N PRO A 79 5.66 -12.87 8.37
CA PRO A 79 4.44 -13.55 7.91
C PRO A 79 3.17 -13.30 8.74
N ASN A 80 3.32 -13.14 10.06
CA ASN A 80 2.19 -12.86 10.96
C ASN A 80 1.62 -11.42 10.83
N PHE A 81 2.34 -10.52 10.15
CA PHE A 81 1.99 -9.11 9.89
C PHE A 81 1.95 -8.79 8.37
N ALA A 82 1.74 -9.81 7.54
CA ALA A 82 1.64 -9.67 6.09
C ALA A 82 0.20 -9.64 5.55
N LYS A 83 -0.80 -9.89 6.39
CA LYS A 83 -2.19 -10.14 5.95
C LYS A 83 -2.84 -8.92 5.31
N GLY A 84 -2.57 -7.73 5.82
CA GLY A 84 -3.06 -6.48 5.25
C GLY A 84 -2.49 -6.23 3.86
N THR A 85 -1.17 -6.44 3.71
CA THR A 85 -0.50 -6.35 2.41
C THR A 85 -1.05 -7.37 1.41
N ILE A 86 -1.26 -8.61 1.85
CA ILE A 86 -1.87 -9.68 1.04
C ILE A 86 -3.28 -9.27 0.61
N GLY A 87 -4.13 -8.87 1.55
CA GLY A 87 -5.53 -8.54 1.26
C GLY A 87 -5.68 -7.36 0.29
N VAL A 88 -4.85 -6.32 0.43
CA VAL A 88 -4.84 -5.20 -0.52
C VAL A 88 -4.28 -5.62 -1.87
N CYS A 89 -3.20 -6.41 -1.90
CA CYS A 89 -2.65 -6.94 -3.14
C CYS A 89 -3.70 -7.77 -3.91
N GLU A 90 -4.40 -8.68 -3.21
CA GLU A 90 -5.49 -9.48 -3.76
C GLU A 90 -6.65 -8.64 -4.27
N ALA A 91 -7.05 -7.61 -3.51
CA ALA A 91 -8.14 -6.72 -3.91
C ALA A 91 -7.81 -6.02 -5.23
N ILE A 92 -6.57 -5.53 -5.40
CA ILE A 92 -6.13 -4.85 -6.62
C ILE A 92 -5.97 -5.85 -7.77
N ALA A 93 -5.32 -7.00 -7.52
CA ALA A 93 -5.04 -8.02 -8.53
C ALA A 93 -6.30 -8.69 -9.11
N ASN A 94 -7.43 -8.62 -8.40
CA ASN A 94 -8.71 -9.15 -8.85
C ASN A 94 -9.65 -8.07 -9.44
N LEU A 95 -9.19 -6.83 -9.64
CA LEU A 95 -9.97 -5.81 -10.33
C LEU A 95 -10.10 -6.13 -11.82
N GLU A 96 -11.34 -6.25 -12.30
CA GLU A 96 -11.61 -6.48 -13.72
C GLU A 96 -11.67 -5.16 -14.50
N GLY A 97 -10.92 -5.08 -15.60
CA GLY A 97 -10.94 -3.92 -16.51
C GLY A 97 -10.30 -2.65 -15.94
N ALA A 98 -9.54 -2.75 -14.85
CA ALA A 98 -8.75 -1.66 -14.30
C ALA A 98 -7.30 -1.74 -14.78
N THR A 99 -6.67 -0.58 -14.99
CA THR A 99 -5.21 -0.48 -15.13
C THR A 99 -4.57 -0.51 -13.75
N THR A 100 -3.80 -1.55 -13.44
CA THR A 100 -3.16 -1.73 -12.13
C THR A 100 -1.64 -1.60 -12.24
N ILE A 101 -1.07 -0.67 -11.48
CA ILE A 101 0.34 -0.25 -11.57
C ILE A 101 1.00 -0.45 -10.21
N ILE A 102 2.11 -1.17 -10.16
CA ILE A 102 3.01 -1.21 -8.98
C ILE A 102 4.15 -0.23 -9.19
N GLY A 103 4.30 0.72 -8.26
CA GLY A 103 5.27 1.83 -8.36
C GLY A 103 6.51 1.71 -7.47
N GLY A 104 6.54 0.75 -6.53
CA GLY A 104 7.61 0.60 -5.54
C GLY A 104 8.21 -0.81 -5.51
N GLY A 105 9.50 -0.90 -5.18
CA GLY A 105 10.24 -2.17 -5.12
C GLY A 105 9.64 -3.17 -4.12
N ASP A 106 9.27 -2.70 -2.93
CA ASP A 106 8.71 -3.57 -1.88
C ASP A 106 7.31 -4.09 -2.25
N SER A 107 6.46 -3.26 -2.84
CA SER A 107 5.17 -3.71 -3.39
C SER A 107 5.34 -4.71 -4.53
N ALA A 108 6.36 -4.52 -5.38
CA ALA A 108 6.67 -5.47 -6.45
C ALA A 108 7.13 -6.82 -5.86
N ALA A 109 8.02 -6.79 -4.87
CA ALA A 109 8.47 -7.99 -4.17
C ALA A 109 7.30 -8.73 -3.50
N ALA A 110 6.39 -8.00 -2.83
CA ALA A 110 5.19 -8.56 -2.24
C ALA A 110 4.32 -9.25 -3.30
N ALA A 111 3.96 -8.57 -4.40
CA ALA A 111 3.12 -9.15 -5.46
C ALA A 111 3.74 -10.39 -6.11
N ILE A 112 5.06 -10.41 -6.32
CA ILE A 112 5.79 -11.56 -6.87
C ILE A 112 5.77 -12.74 -5.89
N SER A 113 6.09 -12.50 -4.62
CA SER A 113 6.13 -13.55 -3.60
C SER A 113 4.78 -14.23 -3.37
N LEU A 114 3.69 -13.49 -3.60
CA LEU A 114 2.31 -13.96 -3.47
C LEU A 114 1.75 -14.58 -4.76
N GLY A 115 2.52 -14.57 -5.86
CA GLY A 115 2.08 -15.13 -7.14
C GLY A 115 1.04 -14.28 -7.88
N TYR A 116 0.94 -12.98 -7.57
CA TYR A 116 0.01 -12.05 -8.22
C TYR A 116 0.65 -11.19 -9.31
N ALA A 117 1.98 -11.30 -9.54
CA ALA A 117 2.69 -10.45 -10.49
C ALA A 117 2.02 -10.39 -11.88
N ASP A 118 1.61 -11.54 -12.42
CA ASP A 118 1.00 -11.63 -13.76
C ASP A 118 -0.43 -11.05 -13.83
N LYS A 119 -1.05 -10.72 -12.68
CA LYS A 119 -2.36 -10.07 -12.63
C LYS A 119 -2.29 -8.54 -12.66
N PHE A 120 -1.12 -7.96 -12.48
CA PHE A 120 -0.94 -6.51 -12.58
C PHE A 120 -0.72 -6.07 -14.03
N THR A 121 -1.32 -4.95 -14.44
CA THR A 121 -1.13 -4.41 -15.79
C THR A 121 0.32 -3.95 -16.01
N HIS A 122 0.94 -3.36 -14.98
CA HIS A 122 2.33 -2.92 -15.03
C HIS A 122 3.01 -3.05 -13.67
N ILE A 123 4.21 -3.62 -13.65
CA ILE A 123 5.10 -3.61 -12.51
C ILE A 123 6.31 -2.78 -12.90
N SER A 124 6.48 -1.62 -12.27
CA SER A 124 7.64 -0.79 -12.55
C SER A 124 8.90 -1.37 -11.93
N THR A 125 10.00 -1.29 -12.67
CA THR A 125 11.36 -1.60 -12.21
C THR A 125 12.18 -0.33 -11.93
N GLY A 126 11.56 0.86 -12.05
CA GLY A 126 12.25 2.14 -11.90
C GLY A 126 12.56 2.55 -10.47
N GLY A 127 11.96 1.89 -9.47
CA GLY A 127 12.14 2.21 -8.05
C GLY A 127 11.94 3.71 -7.78
N GLY A 128 13.01 4.38 -7.34
CA GLY A 128 12.99 5.83 -7.11
C GLY A 128 12.58 6.67 -8.33
N ALA A 129 12.96 6.27 -9.54
CA ALA A 129 12.58 7.00 -10.75
C ALA A 129 11.05 6.99 -10.98
N SER A 130 10.38 5.89 -10.64
CA SER A 130 8.92 5.81 -10.74
C SER A 130 8.22 6.68 -9.72
N LEU A 131 8.78 6.78 -8.51
CA LEU A 131 8.27 7.68 -7.49
C LEU A 131 8.44 9.14 -7.89
N GLU A 132 9.63 9.54 -8.36
CA GLU A 132 9.87 10.90 -8.86
C GLU A 132 8.94 11.26 -10.03
N TYR A 133 8.65 10.29 -10.90
CA TYR A 133 7.71 10.51 -11.99
C TYR A 133 6.27 10.70 -11.50
N LEU A 134 5.84 9.92 -10.50
CA LEU A 134 4.52 10.07 -9.85
C LEU A 134 4.41 11.37 -9.05
N GLU A 135 5.52 11.90 -8.54
CA GLU A 135 5.59 13.24 -7.93
C GLU A 135 5.41 14.37 -8.95
N GLY A 136 5.41 14.05 -10.26
CA GLY A 136 5.27 15.02 -11.35
C GLY A 136 6.57 15.71 -11.74
N LYS A 137 7.72 15.15 -11.35
CA LYS A 137 9.03 15.69 -11.76
C LYS A 137 9.34 15.33 -13.20
N GLU A 138 10.03 16.23 -13.89
CA GLU A 138 10.65 15.93 -15.17
C GLU A 138 11.91 15.09 -14.94
N LEU A 139 11.90 13.84 -15.42
CA LEU A 139 13.07 12.98 -15.32
C LEU A 139 14.08 13.34 -16.43
N PRO A 140 15.34 13.68 -16.11
CA PRO A 140 16.31 14.12 -17.12
C PRO A 140 16.52 13.11 -18.25
N GLY A 141 16.50 11.81 -17.93
CA GLY A 141 16.64 10.73 -18.91
C GLY A 141 15.43 10.60 -19.86
N VAL A 142 14.23 10.98 -19.41
CA VAL A 142 13.02 10.98 -20.24
C VAL A 142 12.97 12.22 -21.12
N ALA A 143 13.32 13.39 -20.56
CA ALA A 143 13.34 14.67 -21.29
C ALA A 143 14.38 14.71 -22.43
N ALA A 144 15.44 13.91 -22.33
CA ALA A 144 16.46 13.81 -23.38
C ALA A 144 16.00 13.00 -24.60
N ILE A 145 14.88 12.26 -24.52
CA ILE A 145 14.34 11.47 -25.63
C ILE A 145 13.66 12.44 -26.62
N SER A 146 13.96 12.30 -27.91
CA SER A 146 13.34 13.13 -28.94
C SER A 146 11.83 12.91 -29.02
N ASP A 147 11.09 13.99 -29.21
CA ASP A 147 9.65 13.93 -29.48
C ASP A 147 9.37 13.11 -30.75
N LYS A 148 8.17 12.51 -30.79
CA LYS A 148 7.71 11.64 -31.88
C LYS A 148 7.42 12.39 -33.17
#